data_AF-L0DIU5-F1
#
_entry.id   AF-L0DIU5-F1
#
_cell.length_a   1.000
_cell.length_b   1.000
_cell.length_c   1.000
_cell.angle_alpha   90.00
_cell.angle_beta   90.00
_cell.angle_gamma   90.00
#
_symmetry.space_group_name_H-M   'P 1'
#
loop_
_entity.id
_entity.type
_entity.pdbx_description
1 polymer ?
#
loop_
_entity_poly.entity_id
_entity_poly.type
_entity_poly.pdbx_seq_one_letter_code
_entity_poly.pdbx_strand_id
1 'polypeptide(L)'
;MANDTSTASLRHLSTLFSSGTPSGLSDTQLLDRIRAATRAASTAEAAFEALMARHGPMVLGVCRRALNDPRDVEDAFQATFLVLVRKSGVVRVDDSLGRWLYGVARRVAHRARTLAEKRRTRETASSTTWEPAFPAPDAERAELLAALDDELGRLPEKYRVPVLLCDLEGLTHTEAANRLQWPVGTVKGRLAQARNLLRGRLARRGLAPAALFLGSALKADARLVVPAHLAERTVRSALPFAVGGQTAATLASASVVALSRGALRAMLFTKLKFVAIGLLAALGMTAGVGILAQAGHGDEAERSNRRIETGPASDLPGRTAEDQRPANAVAIVSDVESDAKIILLAPNGSTVRRGDVVCRLDSANLKDQLAKQVIATLRAEAAYQKARRQRETAEIAVAEYKDGIYKQELQTLEGEISLAEAERERAEDRLGWSQRMRAKGYLSKDRNVADKIALDQKIFAYEQAMGKKNLLETYTSIMTIKELQSEVEQARAEERIRELDWRREKDKRAKIENQIAHCRIVTPVTGRLDYARWPIPGVDGQFATVEKGMTVRWAQLLFWVLPSDRGTDRSR
;
A
#
# COMPACT_ATOMS: atom_id res chain seq x y z
N MET A 1 17.92 56.36 -4.36
CA MET A 1 17.90 55.11 -5.17
C MET A 1 19.28 54.68 -5.70
N ALA A 2 20.38 55.42 -5.46
CA ALA A 2 21.73 55.03 -5.90
C ALA A 2 22.62 54.37 -4.82
N ASN A 3 22.19 54.32 -3.54
CA ASN A 3 22.98 53.79 -2.43
C ASN A 3 22.72 52.30 -2.08
N ASP A 4 21.61 51.71 -2.51
CA ASP A 4 21.25 50.31 -2.18
C ASP A 4 21.92 49.29 -3.10
N THR A 5 22.17 49.63 -4.35
CA THR A 5 22.90 48.77 -5.30
C THR A 5 24.39 48.65 -4.96
N SER A 6 24.98 49.71 -4.41
CA SER A 6 26.39 49.75 -4.04
C SER A 6 26.68 48.87 -2.81
N THR A 7 25.78 48.86 -1.82
CA THR A 7 25.93 48.02 -0.61
C THR A 7 25.67 46.54 -0.87
N ALA A 8 24.73 46.18 -1.76
CA ALA A 8 24.53 44.80 -2.19
C ALA A 8 25.74 44.25 -2.96
N SER A 9 26.31 45.05 -3.87
CA SER A 9 27.49 44.69 -4.66
C SER A 9 28.74 44.51 -3.80
N LEU A 10 28.93 45.38 -2.79
CA LEU A 10 30.04 45.28 -1.83
C LEU A 10 29.91 44.08 -0.88
N ARG A 11 28.69 43.71 -0.48
CA ARG A 11 28.46 42.45 0.26
C ARG A 11 28.80 41.24 -0.59
N HIS A 12 28.38 41.22 -1.85
CA HIS A 12 28.64 40.11 -2.78
C HIS A 12 30.14 39.92 -3.03
N LEU A 13 30.89 41.01 -3.20
CA LEU A 13 32.34 41.02 -3.34
C LEU A 13 33.05 40.57 -2.07
N SER A 14 32.63 41.04 -0.88
CA SER A 14 33.26 40.62 0.38
C SER A 14 33.00 39.15 0.70
N THR A 15 31.81 38.60 0.37
CA THR A 15 31.54 37.15 0.47
C THR A 15 32.36 36.33 -0.53
N LEU A 16 32.55 36.82 -1.76
CA LEU A 16 33.38 36.16 -2.78
C LEU A 16 34.85 36.05 -2.34
N PHE A 17 35.40 37.12 -1.78
CA PHE A 17 36.79 37.15 -1.29
C PHE A 17 37.00 36.38 0.03
N SER A 18 35.98 36.30 0.89
CA SER A 18 36.10 35.66 2.21
C SER A 18 35.78 34.16 2.23
N SER A 19 34.95 33.67 1.30
CA SER A 19 34.36 32.32 1.39
C SER A 19 34.45 31.45 0.13
N GLY A 20 35.09 31.98 -0.92
CA GLY A 20 35.22 31.36 -2.24
C GLY A 20 33.92 31.38 -3.05
N THR A 21 34.00 31.11 -4.35
CA THR A 21 32.81 30.97 -5.21
C THR A 21 32.02 29.71 -4.83
N PRO A 22 30.74 29.81 -4.41
CA PRO A 22 29.93 28.64 -4.07
C PRO A 22 29.59 27.76 -5.30
N SER A 23 29.91 28.21 -6.52
CA SER A 23 29.61 27.56 -7.80
C SER A 23 30.16 26.14 -7.93
N GLY A 24 31.26 25.80 -7.23
CA GLY A 24 31.91 24.48 -7.29
C GLY A 24 31.53 23.52 -6.15
N LEU A 25 30.69 23.93 -5.21
CA LEU A 25 30.39 23.13 -4.02
C LEU A 25 29.27 22.11 -4.28
N SER A 26 29.40 20.94 -3.67
CA SER A 26 28.35 19.92 -3.68
C SER A 26 27.14 20.36 -2.86
N ASP A 27 25.97 19.79 -3.15
CA ASP A 27 24.73 20.11 -2.42
C ASP A 27 24.88 19.86 -0.91
N THR A 28 25.64 18.82 -0.53
CA THR A 28 25.94 18.49 0.88
C THR A 28 26.77 19.58 1.55
N GLN A 29 27.82 20.07 0.88
CA GLN A 29 28.66 21.15 1.39
C GLN A 29 27.89 22.46 1.54
N LEU A 30 26.99 22.77 0.60
CA LEU A 30 26.13 23.96 0.69
C LEU A 30 25.13 23.85 1.85
N LEU A 31 24.54 22.67 2.08
CA LEU A 31 23.68 22.43 3.23
C LEU A 31 24.43 22.53 4.56
N ASP A 32 25.66 22.03 4.64
CA ASP A 32 26.49 22.16 5.83
C ASP A 32 26.82 23.62 6.15
N ARG A 33 27.06 24.46 5.13
CA ARG A 33 27.22 25.91 5.31
C ARG A 33 25.94 26.58 5.82
N ILE A 34 24.76 26.16 5.37
CA ILE A 34 23.46 26.64 5.89
C ILE A 34 23.24 26.17 7.33
N ARG A 35 23.68 24.97 7.71
CA ARG A 35 23.59 24.45 9.09
C ARG A 35 24.51 25.20 10.05
N ALA A 36 25.72 25.54 9.59
CA ALA A 36 26.74 26.24 10.38
C ALA A 36 26.42 27.73 10.63
N ALA A 37 25.26 28.20 10.18
CA ALA A 37 24.81 29.60 10.19
C ALA A 37 24.71 30.27 11.58
N THR A 38 25.06 29.59 12.67
CA THR A 38 25.18 30.17 14.00
C THR A 38 26.31 31.21 14.11
N ARG A 39 27.20 31.37 13.10
CA ARG A 39 28.35 32.30 13.15
C ARG A 39 28.50 33.29 11.99
N ALA A 40 27.83 33.13 10.84
CA ALA A 40 27.92 34.08 9.71
C ALA A 40 26.68 34.00 8.80
N ALA A 41 25.79 35.00 8.89
CA ALA A 41 24.54 35.02 8.12
C ALA A 41 24.76 35.11 6.61
N SER A 42 25.71 35.94 6.15
CA SER A 42 26.00 36.15 4.73
C SER A 42 26.50 34.90 4.00
N THR A 43 27.27 34.04 4.68
CA THR A 43 27.74 32.77 4.11
C THR A 43 26.58 31.77 3.93
N ALA A 44 25.60 31.78 4.83
CA ALA A 44 24.41 30.95 4.73
C ALA A 44 23.45 31.45 3.64
N GLU A 45 23.33 32.78 3.45
CA GLU A 45 22.58 33.40 2.35
C GLU A 45 23.16 32.97 1.00
N ALA A 46 24.47 33.16 0.80
CA ALA A 46 25.14 32.78 -0.45
C ALA A 46 25.06 31.27 -0.75
N ALA A 47 25.14 30.41 0.28
CA ALA A 47 24.99 28.97 0.11
C ALA A 47 23.54 28.59 -0.27
N PHE A 48 22.55 29.26 0.31
CA PHE A 48 21.14 29.06 0.00
C PHE A 48 20.78 29.57 -1.40
N GLU A 49 21.31 30.73 -1.80
CA GLU A 49 21.19 31.26 -3.15
C GLU A 49 21.77 30.31 -4.19
N ALA A 50 22.93 29.72 -3.93
CA ALA A 50 23.53 28.73 -4.84
C ALA A 50 22.65 27.46 -4.98
N LEU A 51 22.04 26.98 -3.89
CA LEU A 51 21.08 25.87 -3.95
C LEU A 51 19.82 26.24 -4.71
N MET A 52 19.31 27.46 -4.54
CA MET A 52 18.12 27.94 -5.24
C MET A 52 18.39 28.18 -6.71
N ALA A 53 19.56 28.71 -7.09
CA ALA A 53 19.97 28.84 -8.47
C ALA A 53 20.05 27.48 -9.17
N ARG A 54 20.58 26.46 -8.47
CA ARG A 54 20.75 25.10 -9.00
C ARG A 54 19.43 24.33 -9.12
N HIS A 55 18.57 24.37 -8.10
CA HIS A 55 17.37 23.51 -8.02
C HIS A 55 16.05 24.27 -8.25
N GLY A 56 16.09 25.59 -8.26
CA GLY A 56 14.93 26.47 -8.41
C GLY A 56 14.15 26.25 -9.71
N PRO A 57 14.79 26.14 -10.88
CA PRO A 57 14.09 25.85 -12.14
C PRO A 57 13.19 24.61 -12.05
N MET A 58 13.72 23.51 -11.51
CA MET A 58 12.99 22.26 -11.33
C MET A 58 11.84 22.39 -10.34
N VAL A 59 12.06 23.05 -9.20
CA VAL A 59 11.00 23.29 -8.19
C VAL A 59 9.89 24.19 -8.75
N LEU A 60 10.25 25.24 -9.49
CA LEU A 60 9.30 26.13 -10.13
C LEU A 60 8.48 25.41 -11.20
N GLY A 61 9.11 24.56 -12.01
CA GLY A 61 8.43 23.71 -12.98
C GLY A 61 7.38 22.80 -12.34
N VAL A 62 7.74 22.11 -11.26
CA VAL A 62 6.78 21.27 -10.49
C VAL A 62 5.60 22.09 -9.97
N CYS A 63 5.84 23.30 -9.44
CA CYS A 63 4.76 24.14 -8.92
C CYS A 63 3.85 24.64 -10.04
N ARG A 64 4.41 25.07 -11.19
CA ARG A 64 3.65 25.56 -12.35
C ARG A 64 2.82 24.48 -13.02
N ARG A 65 3.28 23.23 -13.03
CA ARG A 65 2.50 22.10 -13.59
C ARG A 65 1.33 21.69 -12.70
N ALA A 66 1.44 21.90 -11.40
CA ALA A 66 0.43 21.50 -10.42
C ALA A 66 -0.58 22.60 -10.06
N LEU A 67 -0.26 23.88 -10.33
CA LEU A 67 -1.03 25.05 -9.90
C LEU A 67 -1.24 26.03 -11.05
N ASN A 68 -2.48 26.53 -11.18
CA ASN A 68 -2.87 27.43 -12.26
C ASN A 68 -2.73 28.92 -11.91
N ASP A 69 -2.84 29.27 -10.62
CA ASP A 69 -2.70 30.66 -10.16
C ASP A 69 -1.20 30.99 -9.95
N PRO A 70 -0.65 32.02 -10.63
CA PRO A 70 0.73 32.45 -10.44
C PRO A 70 1.10 32.73 -8.96
N ARG A 71 0.16 33.23 -8.16
CA ARG A 71 0.39 33.51 -6.74
C ARG A 71 0.55 32.22 -5.93
N ASP A 72 -0.29 31.23 -6.20
CA ASP A 72 -0.18 29.91 -5.55
C ASP A 72 1.12 29.20 -5.97
N VAL A 73 1.58 29.40 -7.21
CA VAL A 73 2.89 28.91 -7.70
C VAL A 73 4.04 29.53 -6.92
N GLU A 74 4.07 30.85 -6.78
CA GLU A 74 5.10 31.57 -6.00
C GLU A 74 5.11 31.12 -4.53
N ASP A 75 3.92 30.96 -3.95
CA ASP A 75 3.77 30.55 -2.55
C ASP A 75 4.25 29.10 -2.32
N ALA A 76 3.93 28.19 -3.25
CA ALA A 76 4.39 26.81 -3.21
C ALA A 76 5.90 26.68 -3.42
N PHE A 77 6.47 27.50 -4.32
CA PHE A 77 7.90 27.60 -4.54
C PHE A 77 8.62 28.05 -3.26
N GLN A 78 8.21 29.18 -2.69
CA GLN A 78 8.77 29.72 -1.45
C GLN A 78 8.67 28.71 -0.31
N ALA A 79 7.48 28.14 -0.09
CA ALA A 79 7.25 27.16 0.98
C ALA A 79 8.15 25.92 0.85
N THR A 80 8.46 25.47 -0.37
CA THR A 80 9.36 24.33 -0.59
C THR A 80 10.77 24.61 -0.08
N PHE A 81 11.32 25.79 -0.37
CA PHE A 81 12.65 26.18 0.09
C PHE A 81 12.68 26.55 1.58
N LEU A 82 11.60 27.09 2.15
CA LEU A 82 11.48 27.25 3.61
C LEU A 82 11.52 25.90 4.35
N VAL A 83 10.86 24.88 3.78
CA VAL A 83 10.93 23.51 4.31
C VAL A 83 12.34 22.95 4.22
N LEU A 84 13.07 23.21 3.12
CA LEU A 84 14.49 22.84 2.99
C LEU A 84 15.32 23.40 4.13
N VAL A 85 15.26 24.71 4.35
CA VAL A 85 16.08 25.37 5.37
C VAL A 85 15.73 24.89 6.77
N ARG A 86 14.44 24.69 7.07
CA ARG A 86 13.99 24.12 8.35
C ARG A 86 14.43 22.67 8.57
N LYS A 87 14.60 21.90 7.49
CA LYS A 87 15.03 20.49 7.54
C LYS A 87 16.51 20.31 7.24
N SER A 88 17.24 21.39 6.98
CA SER A 88 18.65 21.36 6.57
C SER A 88 19.46 20.45 7.47
N GLY A 89 19.33 20.52 8.80
CA GLY A 89 20.03 19.66 9.78
C GLY A 89 19.69 18.17 9.79
N VAL A 90 18.58 17.74 9.19
CA VAL A 90 18.08 16.34 9.23
C VAL A 90 18.13 15.67 7.84
N VAL A 91 18.29 16.45 6.78
CA VAL A 91 18.41 15.94 5.40
C VAL A 91 19.80 15.32 5.22
N ARG A 92 19.92 13.99 5.29
CA ARG A 92 21.11 13.25 4.85
C ARG A 92 21.03 13.08 3.33
N VAL A 93 21.95 13.69 2.59
CA VAL A 93 21.97 13.69 1.11
C VAL A 93 22.95 12.63 0.62
N ASP A 94 22.58 11.38 0.80
CA ASP A 94 23.28 10.27 0.13
C ASP A 94 22.69 10.02 -1.29
N ASP A 95 21.56 10.67 -1.63
CA ASP A 95 20.66 10.30 -2.75
C ASP A 95 20.17 11.45 -3.68
N SER A 96 20.93 12.54 -3.82
CA SER A 96 20.57 13.77 -4.56
C SER A 96 19.55 14.68 -3.86
N LEU A 97 19.95 15.93 -3.57
CA LEU A 97 19.08 16.94 -2.97
C LEU A 97 17.86 17.28 -3.84
N GLY A 98 18.03 17.36 -5.16
CA GLY A 98 16.92 17.72 -6.03
C GLY A 98 15.82 16.65 -6.09
N ARG A 99 16.17 15.37 -5.88
CA ARG A 99 15.20 14.29 -5.64
C ARG A 99 14.33 14.57 -4.41
N TRP A 100 14.95 15.00 -3.32
CA TRP A 100 14.24 15.35 -2.09
C TRP A 100 13.35 16.58 -2.32
N LEU A 101 13.89 17.63 -2.96
CA LEU A 101 13.18 18.87 -3.27
C LEU A 101 11.96 18.64 -4.15
N TYR A 102 12.07 17.82 -5.20
CA TYR A 102 10.92 17.42 -6.02
C TYR A 102 9.81 16.79 -5.17
N GLY A 103 10.17 15.88 -4.25
CA GLY A 103 9.20 15.25 -3.37
C GLY A 103 8.52 16.24 -2.41
N VAL A 104 9.25 17.26 -1.94
CA VAL A 104 8.68 18.36 -1.14
C VAL A 104 7.77 19.22 -1.99
N ALA A 105 8.25 19.70 -3.14
CA ALA A 105 7.52 20.54 -4.08
C ALA A 105 6.18 19.92 -4.47
N ARG A 106 6.17 18.64 -4.85
CA ARG A 106 4.93 17.91 -5.18
C ARG A 106 3.92 17.89 -4.03
N ARG A 107 4.38 17.67 -2.79
CA ARG A 107 3.50 17.66 -1.61
C ARG A 107 2.96 19.05 -1.30
N VAL A 108 3.80 20.08 -1.39
CA VAL A 108 3.42 21.48 -1.17
C VAL A 108 2.41 21.91 -2.23
N ALA A 109 2.69 21.62 -3.51
CA ALA A 109 1.82 21.97 -4.62
C ALA A 109 0.46 21.25 -4.54
N HIS A 110 0.44 19.94 -4.24
CA HIS A 110 -0.83 19.22 -4.01
C HIS A 110 -1.63 19.84 -2.86
N ARG A 111 -0.97 20.26 -1.78
CA ARG A 111 -1.63 20.92 -0.66
C ARG A 111 -2.20 22.29 -1.06
N ALA A 112 -1.42 23.08 -1.80
CA ALA A 112 -1.86 24.37 -2.34
C ALA A 112 -3.08 24.19 -3.25
N ARG A 113 -3.09 23.19 -4.13
CA ARG A 113 -4.22 22.85 -4.99
C ARG A 113 -5.49 22.54 -4.19
N THR A 114 -5.39 21.66 -3.19
CA THR A 114 -6.54 21.33 -2.32
C THR A 114 -7.04 22.55 -1.52
N LEU A 115 -6.15 23.48 -1.12
CA LEU A 115 -6.55 24.72 -0.46
C LEU A 115 -7.21 25.70 -1.44
N ALA A 116 -6.71 25.80 -2.67
CA ALA A 116 -7.30 26.63 -3.73
C ALA A 116 -8.69 26.13 -4.13
N GLU A 117 -8.89 24.82 -4.30
CA GLU A 117 -10.21 24.21 -4.56
C GLU A 117 -11.21 24.50 -3.44
N LYS A 118 -10.75 24.44 -2.18
CA LYS A 118 -11.58 24.80 -1.01
C LYS A 118 -11.93 26.29 -0.96
N ARG A 119 -11.02 27.18 -1.38
CA ARG A 119 -11.30 28.62 -1.52
C ARG A 119 -12.36 28.85 -2.59
N ARG A 120 -12.18 28.26 -3.78
CA ARG A 120 -13.12 28.38 -4.91
C ARG A 120 -14.52 27.86 -4.59
N THR A 121 -14.62 26.70 -3.95
CA THR A 121 -15.93 26.15 -3.53
C THR A 121 -16.63 27.04 -2.50
N ARG A 122 -15.89 27.69 -1.60
CA ARG A 122 -16.44 28.63 -0.62
C ARG A 122 -16.84 29.97 -1.24
N GLU A 123 -16.09 30.45 -2.23
CA GLU A 123 -16.40 31.66 -3.00
C GLU A 123 -17.61 31.45 -3.92
N THR A 124 -17.69 30.31 -4.59
CA THR A 124 -18.83 29.92 -5.45
C THR A 124 -20.11 29.70 -4.65
N ALA A 125 -20.01 29.16 -3.43
CA ALA A 125 -21.14 29.05 -2.51
C ALA A 125 -21.64 30.42 -1.99
N SER A 126 -20.89 31.49 -2.22
CA SER A 126 -21.18 32.84 -1.73
C SER A 126 -21.57 33.82 -2.85
N SER A 127 -21.54 33.43 -4.14
CA SER A 127 -21.92 34.28 -5.28
C SER A 127 -23.10 33.70 -6.09
N THR A 128 -24.25 34.38 -6.08
CA THR A 128 -25.49 34.02 -6.81
C THR A 128 -25.43 34.36 -8.31
N THR A 129 -24.31 34.17 -8.99
CA THR A 129 -24.23 34.45 -10.44
C THR A 129 -23.41 33.37 -11.12
N TRP A 130 -24.13 32.48 -11.80
CA TRP A 130 -23.59 31.41 -12.61
C TRP A 130 -23.65 31.84 -14.08
N GLU A 131 -22.49 32.04 -14.68
CA GLU A 131 -22.32 32.00 -16.13
C GLU A 131 -21.23 30.95 -16.39
N PRO A 132 -21.51 29.88 -17.16
CA PRO A 132 -20.50 28.87 -17.43
C PRO A 132 -19.52 29.44 -18.45
N ALA A 133 -18.37 29.93 -17.97
CA ALA A 133 -17.25 30.23 -18.83
C ALA A 133 -16.78 28.94 -19.50
N PHE A 134 -16.72 28.94 -20.84
CA PHE A 134 -16.07 27.89 -21.62
C PHE A 134 -14.69 27.57 -21.02
N PRO A 135 -14.27 26.29 -20.95
CA PRO A 135 -12.94 25.95 -20.47
C PRO A 135 -11.91 26.62 -21.36
N ALA A 136 -11.10 27.50 -20.78
CA ALA A 136 -10.01 28.15 -21.49
C ALA A 136 -9.05 27.07 -22.06
N PRO A 137 -8.43 27.28 -23.24
CA PRO A 137 -7.47 26.35 -23.84
C PRO A 137 -6.32 25.91 -22.90
N ASP A 138 -6.02 26.71 -21.88
CA ASP A 138 -5.00 26.41 -20.86
C ASP A 138 -5.45 25.38 -19.81
N ALA A 139 -6.76 25.10 -19.68
CA ALA A 139 -7.29 24.16 -18.68
C ALA A 139 -6.95 22.71 -19.02
N GLU A 140 -7.08 22.30 -20.29
CA GLU A 140 -6.69 20.96 -20.77
C GLU A 140 -5.19 20.72 -20.61
N ARG A 141 -4.37 21.75 -20.88
CA ARG A 141 -2.92 21.70 -20.67
C ARG A 141 -2.55 21.58 -19.20
N ALA A 142 -3.23 22.31 -18.33
CA ALA A 142 -3.02 22.23 -16.89
C ALA A 142 -3.41 20.85 -16.32
N GLU A 143 -4.54 20.29 -16.75
CA GLU A 143 -4.99 18.96 -16.33
C GLU A 143 -4.01 17.86 -16.78
N LEU A 144 -3.50 17.97 -18.00
CA LEU A 144 -2.45 17.10 -18.53
C LEU A 144 -1.16 17.16 -17.69
N LEU A 145 -0.67 18.36 -17.36
CA LEU A 145 0.56 18.56 -16.60
C LEU A 145 0.42 18.09 -15.14
N ALA A 146 -0.75 18.29 -14.54
CA ALA A 146 -1.07 17.77 -13.21
C ALA A 146 -1.13 16.23 -13.19
N ALA A 147 -1.75 15.61 -14.21
CA ALA A 147 -1.80 14.16 -14.36
C ALA A 147 -0.39 13.55 -14.56
N LEU A 148 0.50 14.26 -15.25
CA LEU A 148 1.89 13.87 -15.45
C LEU A 148 2.67 13.79 -14.12
N ASP A 149 2.57 14.81 -13.27
CA ASP A 149 3.25 14.81 -11.96
C ASP A 149 2.69 13.76 -10.99
N ASP A 150 1.40 13.46 -11.08
CA ASP A 150 0.77 12.36 -10.34
C ASP A 150 1.34 11.00 -10.78
N GLU A 151 1.45 10.75 -12.08
CA GLU A 151 1.99 9.49 -12.60
C GLU A 151 3.50 9.36 -12.39
N LEU A 152 4.27 10.45 -12.51
CA LEU A 152 5.68 10.50 -12.12
C LEU A 152 5.86 10.19 -10.63
N GLY A 153 4.98 10.71 -9.78
CA GLY A 153 4.98 10.43 -8.35
C GLY A 153 4.62 8.99 -7.98
N ARG A 154 3.92 8.26 -8.87
CA ARG A 154 3.57 6.83 -8.73
C ARG A 154 4.60 5.91 -9.36
N LEU A 155 5.64 6.44 -9.99
CA LEU A 155 6.64 5.63 -10.66
C LEU A 155 7.60 5.03 -9.62
N PRO A 156 7.96 3.73 -9.76
CA PRO A 156 8.97 3.14 -8.89
C PRO A 156 10.26 3.95 -8.90
N GLU A 157 10.89 4.02 -7.74
CA GLU A 157 12.02 4.91 -7.49
C GLU A 157 13.17 4.74 -8.49
N LYS A 158 13.52 3.49 -8.81
CA LYS A 158 14.55 3.14 -9.79
C LYS A 158 14.33 3.78 -11.18
N TYR A 159 13.09 4.09 -11.54
CA TYR A 159 12.72 4.73 -12.80
C TYR A 159 12.47 6.23 -12.65
N ARG A 160 11.98 6.67 -11.50
CA ARG A 160 11.69 8.09 -11.22
C ARG A 160 12.95 8.94 -11.12
N VAL A 161 14.00 8.41 -10.50
CA VAL A 161 15.22 9.18 -10.22
C VAL A 161 15.97 9.59 -11.50
N PRO A 162 16.18 8.71 -12.50
CA PRO A 162 16.77 9.11 -13.77
C PRO A 162 15.98 10.20 -14.51
N VAL A 163 14.64 10.12 -14.51
CA VAL A 163 13.78 11.14 -15.14
C VAL A 163 13.98 12.48 -14.46
N LEU A 164 14.05 12.47 -13.13
CA LEU A 164 14.27 13.69 -12.36
C LEU A 164 15.62 14.34 -12.66
N LEU A 165 16.71 13.57 -12.64
CA LEU A 165 18.04 14.13 -12.92
C LEU A 165 18.16 14.62 -14.36
N CYS A 166 17.77 13.80 -15.34
CA CYS A 166 18.05 14.10 -16.74
C CYS A 166 17.00 14.97 -17.42
N ASP A 167 15.71 14.74 -17.13
CA ASP A 167 14.62 15.46 -17.80
C ASP A 167 14.18 16.69 -17.01
N LEU A 168 14.26 16.71 -15.68
CA LEU A 168 13.83 17.85 -14.85
C LEU A 168 14.97 18.76 -14.35
N GLU A 169 16.11 18.19 -13.96
CA GLU A 169 17.29 18.96 -13.53
C GLU A 169 18.25 19.25 -14.70
N GLY A 170 18.05 18.58 -15.86
CA GLY A 170 18.84 18.82 -17.07
C GLY A 170 20.24 18.20 -17.06
N LEU A 171 20.55 17.30 -16.12
CA LEU A 171 21.84 16.61 -16.10
C LEU A 171 22.02 15.73 -17.34
N THR A 172 23.25 15.63 -17.81
CA THR A 172 23.62 14.66 -18.83
C THR A 172 23.48 13.23 -18.30
N HIS A 173 23.29 12.25 -19.18
CA HIS A 173 23.22 10.84 -18.77
C HIS A 173 24.49 10.38 -18.02
N THR A 174 25.65 10.96 -18.35
CA THR A 174 26.94 10.72 -17.69
C THR A 174 27.00 11.33 -16.29
N GLU A 175 26.52 12.56 -16.10
CA GLU A 175 26.47 13.17 -14.77
C GLU A 175 25.46 12.46 -13.86
N ALA A 176 24.30 12.09 -14.40
CA ALA A 176 23.31 11.31 -13.69
C ALA A 176 23.85 9.91 -13.31
N ALA A 177 24.60 9.25 -14.20
CA ALA A 177 25.26 7.98 -13.94
C ALA A 177 26.26 8.09 -12.78
N ASN A 178 27.14 9.11 -12.83
CA ASN A 178 28.11 9.37 -11.76
C ASN A 178 27.42 9.68 -10.43
N ARG A 179 26.33 10.46 -10.45
CA ARG A 179 25.59 10.82 -9.25
C ARG A 179 24.82 9.66 -8.63
N LEU A 180 24.33 8.73 -9.45
CA LEU A 180 23.60 7.54 -9.01
C LEU A 180 24.49 6.32 -8.76
N GLN A 181 25.78 6.42 -9.10
CA GLN A 181 26.71 5.29 -9.10
C GLN A 181 26.20 4.13 -9.97
N TRP A 182 25.58 4.45 -11.10
CA TRP A 182 25.06 3.47 -12.06
C TRP A 182 25.83 3.55 -13.38
N PRO A 183 25.96 2.45 -14.15
CA PRO A 183 26.45 2.52 -15.52
C PRO A 183 25.58 3.44 -16.38
N VAL A 184 26.19 4.20 -17.30
CA VAL A 184 25.46 5.11 -18.23
C VAL A 184 24.39 4.36 -19.03
N GLY A 185 24.67 3.12 -19.43
CA GLY A 185 23.70 2.24 -20.09
C GLY A 185 22.46 1.94 -19.23
N THR A 186 22.66 1.72 -17.93
CA THR A 186 21.59 1.50 -16.95
C THR A 186 20.71 2.74 -16.80
N VAL A 187 21.31 3.94 -16.76
CA VAL A 187 20.56 5.21 -16.72
C VAL A 187 19.73 5.39 -17.99
N LYS A 188 20.31 5.16 -19.17
CA LYS A 188 19.59 5.23 -20.46
C LYS A 188 18.44 4.23 -20.54
N GLY A 189 18.68 2.97 -20.16
CA GLY A 189 17.66 1.92 -20.15
C GLY A 189 16.53 2.21 -19.17
N ARG A 190 16.85 2.64 -17.94
CA ARG A 190 15.85 3.02 -16.93
C ARG A 190 15.06 4.26 -17.33
N LEU A 191 15.67 5.23 -18.01
CA LEU A 191 14.97 6.38 -18.60
C LEU A 191 13.99 5.97 -19.70
N ALA A 192 14.41 5.12 -20.63
CA ALA A 192 13.53 4.62 -21.68
C ALA A 192 12.33 3.87 -21.09
N GLN A 193 12.58 2.98 -20.11
CA GLN A 193 11.54 2.24 -19.43
C GLN A 193 10.60 3.15 -18.62
N ALA A 194 11.15 4.17 -17.94
CA ALA A 194 10.37 5.17 -17.23
C ALA A 194 9.38 5.89 -18.17
N ARG A 195 9.86 6.33 -19.34
CA ARG A 195 9.03 7.01 -20.35
C ARG A 195 7.97 6.08 -20.95
N ASN A 196 8.28 4.81 -21.18
CA ASN A 196 7.30 3.82 -21.65
C ASN A 196 6.19 3.57 -20.62
N LEU A 197 6.56 3.42 -19.34
CA LEU A 197 5.58 3.27 -18.25
C LEU A 197 4.68 4.49 -18.12
N LEU A 198 5.25 5.70 -18.20
CA LEU A 198 4.48 6.94 -18.18
C LEU A 198 3.54 7.04 -19.38
N ARG A 199 4.02 6.69 -20.59
CA ARG A 199 3.19 6.69 -21.81
C ARG A 199 2.00 5.75 -21.67
N GLY A 200 2.21 4.52 -21.20
CA GLY A 200 1.11 3.56 -20.98
C GLY A 200 0.14 3.97 -19.87
N ARG A 201 0.60 4.70 -18.85
CA ARG A 201 -0.26 5.23 -17.76
C ARG A 201 -1.07 6.43 -18.22
N LEU A 202 -0.47 7.34 -18.99
CA LEU A 202 -1.14 8.52 -19.53
C LEU A 202 -2.13 8.16 -20.65
N ALA A 203 -1.80 7.18 -21.49
CA ALA A 203 -2.72 6.66 -22.50
C ALA A 203 -4.01 6.09 -21.87
N ARG A 204 -3.90 5.36 -20.75
CA ARG A 204 -5.06 4.85 -19.99
C ARG A 204 -5.94 5.95 -19.37
N ARG A 205 -5.43 7.18 -19.24
CA ARG A 205 -6.20 8.35 -18.79
C ARG A 205 -6.78 9.16 -19.96
N GLY A 206 -6.68 8.67 -21.19
CA GLY A 206 -7.14 9.40 -22.39
C GLY A 206 -6.13 10.42 -22.92
N LEU A 207 -4.92 10.48 -22.37
CA LEU A 207 -3.90 11.51 -22.68
C LEU A 207 -2.82 10.99 -23.65
N ALA A 208 -3.18 10.08 -24.56
CA ALA A 208 -2.25 9.40 -25.46
C ALA A 208 -1.45 10.35 -26.40
N PRO A 209 -2.04 11.38 -27.03
CA PRO A 209 -1.30 12.30 -27.91
C PRO A 209 -0.26 13.12 -27.14
N ALA A 210 -0.58 13.53 -25.92
CA ALA A 210 0.31 14.30 -25.07
C ALA A 210 1.52 13.49 -24.58
N ALA A 211 1.35 12.17 -24.46
CA ALA A 211 2.44 11.27 -24.06
C ALA A 211 3.53 11.10 -25.15
N LEU A 212 3.31 11.58 -26.38
CA LEU A 212 4.34 11.62 -27.41
C LEU A 212 5.37 12.74 -27.15
N PHE A 213 4.95 13.82 -26.47
CA PHE A 213 5.78 15.00 -26.19
C PHE A 213 6.34 15.04 -24.74
N LEU A 214 6.23 13.92 -24.01
CA LEU A 214 6.71 13.78 -22.62
C LEU A 214 8.16 14.25 -22.42
N GLY A 215 9.06 13.87 -23.33
CA GLY A 215 10.48 14.21 -23.23
C GLY A 215 10.76 15.71 -23.41
N SER A 216 10.02 16.40 -24.28
CA SER A 216 10.16 17.85 -24.48
C SER A 216 9.45 18.65 -23.40
N ALA A 217 8.27 18.18 -22.95
CA ALA A 217 7.50 18.82 -21.89
C ALA A 217 8.28 18.85 -20.56
N LEU A 218 8.89 17.73 -20.17
CA LEU A 218 9.68 17.66 -18.94
C LEU A 218 10.97 18.48 -19.02
N LYS A 219 11.65 18.47 -20.18
CA LYS A 219 12.87 19.25 -20.40
C LYS A 219 12.66 20.75 -20.51
N ALA A 220 11.44 21.20 -20.79
CA ALA A 220 11.12 22.63 -20.82
C ALA A 220 11.30 23.27 -19.43
N ASP A 221 11.12 22.50 -18.36
CA ASP A 221 11.24 22.99 -16.97
C ASP A 221 12.69 23.22 -16.53
N ALA A 222 13.63 22.41 -17.02
CA ALA A 222 15.06 22.62 -16.78
C ALA A 222 15.58 23.95 -17.36
N ARG A 223 14.82 24.58 -18.28
CA ARG A 223 15.15 25.88 -18.88
C ARG A 223 14.48 27.07 -18.20
N LEU A 224 13.64 26.83 -17.18
CA LEU A 224 12.97 27.91 -16.46
C LEU A 224 13.99 28.75 -15.70
N VAL A 225 13.90 30.07 -15.83
CA VAL A 225 14.66 31.00 -15.00
C VAL A 225 13.77 31.43 -13.85
N VAL A 226 14.25 31.28 -12.62
CA VAL A 226 13.54 31.78 -11.43
C VAL A 226 13.53 33.32 -11.51
N PRO A 227 12.37 33.98 -11.46
CA PRO A 227 12.32 35.44 -11.46
C PRO A 227 13.11 36.03 -10.28
N ALA A 228 13.94 37.05 -10.54
CA ALA A 228 14.84 37.61 -9.53
C ALA A 228 14.11 38.07 -8.24
N HIS A 229 12.93 38.68 -8.39
CA HIS A 229 12.11 39.11 -7.26
C HIS A 229 11.60 37.94 -6.40
N LEU A 230 11.32 36.78 -7.00
CA LEU A 230 10.88 35.58 -6.29
C LEU A 230 12.05 34.96 -5.52
N ALA A 231 13.23 34.91 -6.13
CA ALA A 231 14.45 34.46 -5.47
C ALA A 231 14.77 35.34 -4.25
N GLU A 232 14.79 36.66 -4.42
CA GLU A 232 15.08 37.63 -3.35
C GLU A 232 14.10 37.50 -2.16
N ARG A 233 12.79 37.43 -2.44
CA ARG A 233 11.76 37.22 -1.39
C ARG A 233 11.94 35.89 -0.65
N THR A 234 12.35 34.85 -1.36
CA THR A 234 12.60 33.53 -0.77
C THR A 234 13.85 33.55 0.11
N VAL A 235 14.95 34.16 -0.33
CA VAL A 235 16.20 34.32 0.44
C VAL A 235 15.93 35.09 1.73
N ARG A 236 15.25 36.24 1.63
CA ARG A 236 14.94 37.11 2.78
C ARG A 236 14.09 36.43 3.86
N SER A 237 13.24 35.48 3.49
CA SER A 237 12.36 34.75 4.42
C SER A 237 12.96 33.43 4.94
N ALA A 238 13.92 32.85 4.23
CA ALA A 238 14.47 31.53 4.49
C ALA A 238 15.24 31.40 5.81
N LEU A 239 16.23 32.26 6.05
CA LEU A 239 17.08 32.15 7.23
C LEU A 239 16.34 32.48 8.55
N PRO A 240 15.50 33.53 8.63
CA PRO A 240 14.67 33.76 9.82
C PRO A 240 13.74 32.59 10.13
N PHE A 241 13.22 31.90 9.10
CA PHE A 241 12.37 30.73 9.25
C PHE A 241 13.11 29.50 9.80
N ALA A 242 14.42 29.38 9.56
CA ALA A 242 15.26 28.30 10.09
C ALA A 242 15.26 28.29 11.63
N VAL A 243 15.41 29.48 12.23
CA VAL A 243 15.63 29.68 13.67
C VAL A 243 14.34 29.49 14.48
N GLY A 244 13.17 29.59 13.84
CA GLY A 244 11.88 29.24 14.46
C GLY A 244 11.32 30.29 15.43
N GLY A 245 11.85 31.51 15.45
CA GLY A 245 11.32 32.64 16.22
C GLY A 245 10.05 33.26 15.61
N GLN A 246 9.34 34.07 16.39
CA GLN A 246 8.11 34.76 15.96
C GLN A 246 8.33 35.71 14.76
N THR A 247 9.57 36.18 14.56
CA THR A 247 10.01 37.01 13.42
C THR A 247 9.96 36.29 12.06
N ALA A 248 9.83 34.95 12.03
CA ALA A 248 9.67 34.20 10.80
C ALA A 248 8.31 34.41 10.12
N ALA A 249 7.28 34.81 10.87
CA ALA A 249 5.93 35.04 10.35
C ALA A 249 5.72 36.45 9.79
N THR A 250 6.61 37.41 10.09
CA THR A 250 6.47 38.80 9.64
C THR A 250 7.10 39.07 8.27
N LEU A 251 8.00 38.19 7.80
CA LEU A 251 8.73 38.34 6.53
C LEU A 251 8.21 37.45 5.39
N ALA A 252 7.31 36.50 5.68
CA ALA A 252 6.71 35.59 4.71
C ALA A 252 5.18 35.73 4.72
N SER A 253 4.53 35.52 3.56
CA SER A 253 3.06 35.50 3.47
C SER A 253 2.45 34.42 4.37
N ALA A 254 1.26 34.68 4.93
CA ALA A 254 0.54 33.73 5.76
C ALA A 254 0.27 32.39 5.05
N SER A 255 0.03 32.45 3.73
CA SER A 255 -0.13 31.27 2.86
C SER A 255 1.13 30.41 2.82
N VAL A 256 2.30 31.03 2.61
CA VAL A 256 3.62 30.36 2.58
C VAL A 256 3.95 29.69 3.92
N VAL A 257 3.68 30.36 5.03
CA VAL A 257 3.86 29.80 6.38
C VAL A 257 2.89 28.63 6.63
N ALA A 258 1.64 28.73 6.19
CA ALA A 258 0.65 27.66 6.33
C ALA A 258 1.02 26.42 5.48
N LEU A 259 1.49 26.63 4.25
CA LEU A 259 1.94 25.57 3.34
C LEU A 259 3.18 24.85 3.88
N SER A 260 4.20 25.60 4.28
CA SER A 260 5.45 25.05 4.85
C SER A 260 5.19 24.27 6.15
N ARG A 261 4.43 24.83 7.11
CA ARG A 261 4.04 24.11 8.34
C ARG A 261 3.20 22.88 8.04
N GLY A 262 2.27 22.98 7.09
CA GLY A 262 1.44 21.86 6.66
C GLY A 262 2.25 20.71 6.06
N ALA A 263 3.23 21.02 5.21
CA ALA A 263 4.14 20.04 4.64
C ALA A 263 5.03 19.38 5.71
N LEU A 264 5.58 20.16 6.65
CA LEU A 264 6.37 19.65 7.77
C LEU A 264 5.56 18.70 8.67
N ARG A 265 4.30 19.03 8.97
CA ARG A 265 3.39 18.15 9.74
C ARG A 265 3.11 16.85 8.97
N ALA A 266 2.79 16.93 7.69
CA ALA A 266 2.55 15.74 6.86
C ALA A 266 3.77 14.79 6.82
N MET A 267 4.98 15.35 6.76
CA MET A 267 6.21 14.57 6.83
C MET A 267 6.40 13.88 8.19
N LEU A 268 6.01 14.53 9.29
CA LEU A 268 6.05 13.95 10.63
C LEU A 268 5.08 12.77 10.75
N PHE A 269 3.84 12.93 10.28
CA PHE A 269 2.83 11.86 10.30
C PHE A 269 3.21 10.66 9.42
N THR A 270 3.89 10.89 8.31
CA THR A 270 4.38 9.79 7.46
C THR A 270 5.41 8.95 8.22
N LYS A 271 6.35 9.58 8.93
CA LYS A 271 7.30 8.88 9.80
C LYS A 271 6.62 8.17 10.97
N LEU A 272 5.65 8.83 11.63
CA LEU A 272 4.88 8.21 12.72
C LEU A 272 4.07 7.00 12.25
N LYS A 273 3.51 7.03 11.03
CA LYS A 273 2.80 5.88 10.44
C LYS A 273 3.73 4.69 10.20
N PHE A 274 4.94 4.92 9.69
CA PHE A 274 5.92 3.84 9.53
C PHE A 274 6.40 3.29 10.87
N VAL A 275 6.58 4.15 11.88
CA VAL A 275 6.88 3.72 13.26
C VAL A 275 5.72 2.96 13.88
N ALA A 276 4.47 3.36 13.63
CA ALA A 276 3.28 2.66 14.10
C ALA A 276 3.07 1.32 13.40
N ILE A 277 3.32 1.22 12.08
CA ILE A 277 3.32 -0.05 11.34
C ILE A 277 4.45 -0.96 11.83
N GLY A 278 5.64 -0.40 12.10
CA GLY A 278 6.75 -1.14 12.69
C GLY A 278 6.46 -1.60 14.12
N LEU A 279 5.81 -0.77 14.93
CA LEU A 279 5.35 -1.13 16.29
C LEU A 279 4.22 -2.15 16.26
N LEU A 280 3.30 -2.09 15.30
CA LEU A 280 2.25 -3.10 15.11
C LEU A 280 2.82 -4.42 14.58
N ALA A 281 3.85 -4.37 13.73
CA ALA A 281 4.59 -5.56 13.31
C ALA A 281 5.42 -6.15 14.47
N ALA A 282 6.03 -5.30 15.30
CA ALA A 282 6.77 -5.73 16.49
C ALA A 282 5.85 -6.24 17.60
N LEU A 283 4.69 -5.61 17.83
CA LEU A 283 3.64 -6.09 18.73
C LEU A 283 2.98 -7.36 18.20
N GLY A 284 2.87 -7.52 16.88
CA GLY A 284 2.46 -8.77 16.24
C GLY A 284 3.49 -9.89 16.45
N MET A 285 4.79 -9.56 16.46
CA MET A 285 5.85 -10.52 16.77
C MET A 285 5.95 -10.85 18.27
N THR A 286 5.72 -9.89 19.18
CA THR A 286 5.71 -10.18 20.63
C THR A 286 4.42 -10.86 21.09
N ALA A 287 3.27 -10.58 20.46
CA ALA A 287 2.05 -11.35 20.64
C ALA A 287 2.19 -12.77 20.04
N GLY A 288 2.98 -12.95 18.98
CA GLY A 288 3.28 -14.26 18.40
C GLY A 288 4.13 -15.16 19.30
N VAL A 289 5.02 -14.60 20.12
CA VAL A 289 5.82 -15.37 21.09
C VAL A 289 5.11 -15.54 22.43
N GLY A 290 4.30 -14.56 22.86
CA GLY A 290 3.53 -14.64 24.11
C GLY A 290 2.33 -15.59 24.06
N ILE A 291 1.76 -15.87 22.88
CA ILE A 291 0.62 -16.78 22.72
C ILE A 291 1.06 -18.25 22.53
N LEU A 292 2.35 -18.51 22.29
CA LEU A 292 2.88 -19.88 22.18
C LEU A 292 3.34 -20.49 23.53
N ALA A 293 3.39 -19.72 24.61
CA ALA A 293 3.75 -20.22 25.95
C ALA A 293 2.55 -20.45 26.88
N GLN A 294 1.32 -20.17 26.43
CA GLN A 294 0.11 -20.35 27.24
C GLN A 294 -1.07 -20.89 26.42
N ALA A 295 -0.84 -22.00 25.73
CA ALA A 295 -1.90 -22.81 25.14
C ALA A 295 -1.53 -24.30 25.23
N GLY A 296 -1.04 -24.74 26.39
CA GLY A 296 -1.27 -26.11 26.80
C GLY A 296 -2.70 -26.19 27.30
N HIS A 297 -3.60 -26.73 26.47
CA HIS A 297 -4.83 -27.45 26.83
C HIS A 297 -5.47 -27.94 25.52
N GLY A 298 -4.82 -28.92 24.89
CA GLY A 298 -5.55 -29.84 24.03
C GLY A 298 -6.23 -30.85 24.93
N ASP A 299 -7.52 -30.63 25.22
CA ASP A 299 -8.45 -31.69 25.69
C ASP A 299 -9.92 -31.25 25.80
N GLU A 300 -10.35 -30.28 24.98
CA GLU A 300 -11.77 -29.81 25.01
C GLU A 300 -12.60 -30.28 23.81
N ALA A 301 -11.97 -30.81 22.76
CA ALA A 301 -12.65 -31.33 21.57
C ALA A 301 -13.29 -32.71 21.79
N GLU A 302 -12.90 -33.46 22.83
CA GLU A 302 -13.45 -34.79 23.13
C GLU A 302 -14.64 -34.80 24.10
N ARG A 303 -15.00 -33.65 24.70
CA ARG A 303 -16.20 -33.56 25.56
C ARG A 303 -17.49 -33.23 24.80
N SER A 304 -17.38 -32.67 23.60
CA SER A 304 -18.52 -32.19 22.80
C SER A 304 -19.32 -33.29 22.10
N ASN A 305 -18.82 -34.54 22.06
CA ASN A 305 -19.49 -35.64 21.34
C ASN A 305 -20.11 -36.70 22.26
N ARG A 306 -20.22 -36.45 23.57
CA ARG A 306 -21.21 -37.20 24.37
C ARG A 306 -22.57 -36.63 24.02
N ARG A 307 -23.20 -37.22 23.01
CA ARG A 307 -24.66 -37.35 22.99
C ARG A 307 -25.04 -37.90 24.36
N ILE A 308 -25.48 -37.04 25.28
CA ILE A 308 -26.13 -37.52 26.51
C ILE A 308 -27.43 -38.12 25.99
N GLU A 309 -27.36 -39.42 25.73
CA GLU A 309 -28.51 -40.24 25.46
C GLU A 309 -29.52 -39.97 26.57
N THR A 310 -30.77 -39.78 26.17
CA THR A 310 -31.92 -39.86 27.06
C THR A 310 -31.93 -41.27 27.67
N GLY A 311 -31.13 -41.46 28.70
CA GLY A 311 -31.04 -42.66 29.51
C GLY A 311 -32.01 -42.61 30.69
N PRO A 312 -32.21 -43.75 31.38
CA PRO A 312 -32.96 -43.76 32.64
C PRO A 312 -32.33 -42.78 33.64
N ALA A 313 -33.13 -42.32 34.61
CA ALA A 313 -32.83 -41.21 35.52
C ALA A 313 -31.56 -41.32 36.40
N SER A 314 -30.67 -42.30 36.18
CA SER A 314 -29.49 -42.58 37.00
C SER A 314 -28.24 -41.74 36.67
N ASP A 315 -28.15 -41.10 35.50
CA ASP A 315 -26.85 -40.63 34.96
C ASP A 315 -26.66 -39.09 34.91
N LEU A 316 -27.48 -38.30 35.63
CA LEU A 316 -27.36 -36.83 35.67
C LEU A 316 -26.52 -36.31 36.86
N PRO A 317 -25.62 -35.32 36.69
CA PRO A 317 -24.79 -34.79 37.77
C PRO A 317 -25.57 -33.84 38.69
N GLY A 318 -25.52 -34.12 40.00
CA GLY A 318 -26.03 -33.24 41.07
C GLY A 318 -27.34 -33.69 41.72
N ARG A 319 -27.33 -34.82 42.45
CA ARG A 319 -28.46 -35.24 43.30
C ARG A 319 -28.39 -34.57 44.68
N THR A 320 -29.40 -33.78 45.03
CA THR A 320 -29.80 -33.58 46.44
C THR A 320 -30.89 -34.60 46.80
N ALA A 321 -30.88 -35.08 48.04
CA ALA A 321 -31.43 -36.37 48.46
C ALA A 321 -32.98 -36.49 48.55
N GLU A 322 -33.76 -35.70 47.82
CA GLU A 322 -35.24 -35.67 47.95
C GLU A 322 -36.02 -35.69 46.63
N ASP A 323 -35.36 -35.94 45.49
CA ASP A 323 -36.02 -36.01 44.18
C ASP A 323 -36.59 -37.42 43.92
N GLN A 324 -37.63 -37.79 44.67
CA GLN A 324 -38.39 -39.04 44.47
C GLN A 324 -39.42 -38.87 43.34
N ARG A 325 -39.08 -39.29 42.11
CA ARG A 325 -40.03 -39.54 41.00
C ARG A 325 -39.61 -40.79 40.19
N PRO A 326 -40.54 -41.48 39.50
CA PRO A 326 -40.52 -42.95 39.34
C PRO A 326 -39.47 -43.48 38.35
N ALA A 327 -39.11 -44.76 38.52
CA ALA A 327 -37.99 -45.45 37.86
C ALA A 327 -38.03 -45.48 36.30
N ASN A 328 -39.14 -45.11 35.68
CA ASN A 328 -39.34 -45.12 34.22
C ASN A 328 -39.48 -43.72 33.59
N ALA A 329 -39.29 -42.62 34.35
CA ALA A 329 -39.42 -41.28 33.82
C ALA A 329 -38.21 -40.85 32.95
N VAL A 330 -38.47 -40.20 31.81
CA VAL A 330 -37.43 -39.66 30.92
C VAL A 330 -37.22 -38.18 31.25
N ALA A 331 -35.97 -37.81 31.54
CA ALA A 331 -35.56 -36.42 31.79
C ALA A 331 -35.43 -35.63 30.49
N ILE A 332 -35.99 -34.42 30.45
CA ILE A 332 -35.77 -33.44 29.40
C ILE A 332 -34.98 -32.27 29.98
N VAL A 333 -33.76 -32.10 29.49
CA VAL A 333 -32.84 -31.02 29.86
C VAL A 333 -32.75 -29.97 28.76
N SER A 334 -32.33 -28.75 29.13
CA SER A 334 -32.00 -27.70 28.17
C SER A 334 -30.61 -27.93 27.56
N ASP A 335 -30.53 -27.94 26.24
CA ASP A 335 -29.26 -28.06 25.48
C ASP A 335 -28.81 -26.70 24.87
N VAL A 336 -29.40 -25.60 25.33
CA VAL A 336 -28.99 -24.25 24.91
C VAL A 336 -27.86 -23.78 25.82
N GLU A 337 -26.69 -23.51 25.25
CA GLU A 337 -25.47 -23.07 25.98
C GLU A 337 -25.59 -21.64 26.56
N SER A 338 -26.68 -20.93 26.27
CA SER A 338 -26.92 -19.56 26.73
C SER A 338 -28.22 -19.43 27.51
N ASP A 339 -28.25 -18.45 28.41
CA ASP A 339 -29.43 -18.10 29.21
C ASP A 339 -30.59 -17.69 28.30
N ALA A 340 -31.65 -18.51 28.28
CA ALA A 340 -32.82 -18.29 27.41
C ALA A 340 -34.12 -18.30 28.21
N LYS A 341 -35.04 -17.40 27.85
CA LYS A 341 -36.34 -17.28 28.56
C LYS A 341 -37.39 -18.21 27.95
N ILE A 342 -38.22 -18.81 28.78
CA ILE A 342 -39.34 -19.65 28.32
C ILE A 342 -40.47 -18.75 27.79
N ILE A 343 -40.81 -18.89 26.51
CA ILE A 343 -41.94 -18.18 25.88
C ILE A 343 -43.20 -19.04 25.88
N LEU A 344 -43.06 -20.33 25.58
CA LEU A 344 -44.18 -21.27 25.48
C LEU A 344 -43.90 -22.50 26.33
N LEU A 345 -44.90 -22.90 27.11
CA LEU A 345 -44.82 -24.00 28.06
C LEU A 345 -46.12 -24.81 27.95
N ALA A 346 -46.00 -26.12 27.72
CA ALA A 346 -47.14 -27.04 27.72
C ALA A 346 -47.65 -27.26 29.16
N PRO A 347 -48.98 -27.25 29.42
CA PRO A 347 -49.52 -27.34 30.78
C PRO A 347 -49.05 -28.60 31.52
N ASN A 348 -48.79 -28.46 32.83
CA ASN A 348 -48.42 -29.58 33.68
C ASN A 348 -49.52 -30.67 33.68
N GLY A 349 -49.14 -31.94 33.61
CA GLY A 349 -50.05 -33.08 33.56
C GLY A 349 -50.66 -33.36 32.19
N SER A 350 -50.32 -32.57 31.16
CA SER A 350 -50.77 -32.83 29.78
C SER A 350 -50.21 -34.13 29.21
N THR A 351 -51.00 -34.81 28.37
CA THR A 351 -50.55 -35.98 27.61
C THR A 351 -49.88 -35.51 26.32
N VAL A 352 -48.61 -35.84 26.14
CA VAL A 352 -47.79 -35.43 24.99
C VAL A 352 -47.38 -36.65 24.17
N ARG A 353 -47.32 -36.51 22.84
CA ARG A 353 -46.83 -37.55 21.92
C ARG A 353 -45.37 -37.29 21.55
N ARG A 354 -44.63 -38.36 21.23
CA ARG A 354 -43.26 -38.24 20.70
C ARG A 354 -43.19 -37.21 19.57
N GLY A 355 -42.35 -36.20 19.71
CA GLY A 355 -42.17 -35.10 18.75
C GLY A 355 -42.98 -33.83 19.04
N ASP A 356 -43.91 -33.86 20.00
CA ASP A 356 -44.66 -32.66 20.41
C ASP A 356 -43.73 -31.65 21.09
N VAL A 357 -43.96 -30.37 20.80
CA VAL A 357 -43.17 -29.26 21.38
C VAL A 357 -43.68 -28.98 22.79
N VAL A 358 -42.86 -29.29 23.77
CA VAL A 358 -43.18 -29.15 25.20
C VAL A 358 -42.82 -27.75 25.69
N CYS A 359 -41.71 -27.21 25.20
CA CYS A 359 -41.21 -25.91 25.60
C CYS A 359 -40.58 -25.19 24.41
N ARG A 360 -40.79 -23.88 24.31
CA ARG A 360 -40.10 -23.00 23.37
C ARG A 360 -39.37 -21.90 24.12
N LEU A 361 -38.07 -21.85 23.92
CA LEU A 361 -37.20 -20.82 24.45
C LEU A 361 -37.17 -19.61 23.50
N ASP A 362 -36.89 -18.42 24.04
CA ASP A 362 -36.70 -17.21 23.28
C ASP A 362 -35.43 -17.32 22.42
N SER A 363 -35.62 -17.23 21.11
CA SER A 363 -34.56 -17.31 20.11
C SER A 363 -34.27 -15.96 19.46
N ALA A 364 -34.89 -14.86 19.90
CA ALA A 364 -34.72 -13.55 19.27
C ALA A 364 -33.24 -13.12 19.28
N ASN A 365 -32.55 -13.24 20.42
CA ASN A 365 -31.13 -12.90 20.55
C ASN A 365 -30.24 -13.80 19.68
N LEU A 366 -30.49 -15.12 19.68
CA LEU A 366 -29.73 -16.07 18.85
C LEU A 366 -29.94 -15.83 17.35
N LYS A 367 -31.15 -15.43 16.93
CA LYS A 367 -31.44 -15.05 15.54
C LYS A 367 -30.72 -13.77 15.13
N ASP A 368 -30.65 -12.78 16.01
CA ASP A 368 -29.88 -11.55 15.76
C ASP A 368 -28.37 -11.84 15.69
N GLN A 369 -27.87 -12.72 16.56
CA GLN A 369 -26.49 -13.20 16.50
C GLN A 369 -26.23 -13.97 15.21
N LEU A 370 -27.14 -14.84 14.78
CA LEU A 370 -27.04 -15.56 13.51
C LEU A 370 -26.98 -14.59 12.34
N ALA A 371 -27.83 -13.56 12.29
CA ALA A 371 -27.81 -12.56 11.23
C ALA A 371 -26.45 -11.83 11.15
N LYS A 372 -25.90 -11.42 12.30
CA LYS A 372 -24.55 -10.83 12.37
C LYS A 372 -23.47 -11.81 11.91
N GLN A 373 -23.57 -13.06 12.35
CA GLN A 373 -22.61 -14.11 12.02
C GLN A 373 -22.64 -14.48 10.54
N VAL A 374 -23.82 -14.52 9.90
CA VAL A 374 -23.97 -14.75 8.46
C VAL A 374 -23.24 -13.69 7.65
N ILE A 375 -23.35 -12.41 8.04
CA ILE A 375 -22.60 -11.32 7.39
C ILE A 375 -21.09 -11.53 7.55
N ALA A 376 -20.63 -11.97 8.74
CA ALA A 376 -19.22 -12.29 8.96
C ALA A 376 -18.74 -13.44 8.08
N THR A 377 -19.51 -14.54 7.98
CA THR A 377 -19.19 -15.68 7.10
C THR A 377 -19.12 -15.26 5.64
N LEU A 378 -20.06 -14.46 5.14
CA LEU A 378 -20.07 -13.96 3.76
C LEU A 378 -18.87 -13.04 3.48
N ARG A 379 -18.47 -12.19 4.44
CA ARG A 379 -17.25 -11.37 4.32
C ARG A 379 -16.00 -12.23 4.26
N ALA A 380 -15.91 -13.28 5.09
CA ALA A 380 -14.80 -14.22 5.08
C ALA A 380 -14.74 -15.01 3.76
N GLU A 381 -15.89 -15.45 3.25
CA GLU A 381 -16.00 -16.11 1.94
C GLU A 381 -15.51 -15.22 0.80
N ALA A 382 -15.97 -13.96 0.76
CA ALA A 382 -15.51 -13.00 -0.24
C ALA A 382 -14.00 -12.74 -0.16
N ALA A 383 -13.43 -12.71 1.06
CA ALA A 383 -12.00 -12.57 1.27
C ALA A 383 -11.22 -13.80 0.77
N TYR A 384 -11.71 -15.01 1.02
CA TYR A 384 -11.15 -16.25 0.48
C TYR A 384 -11.18 -16.25 -1.05
N GLN A 385 -12.33 -15.95 -1.66
CA GLN A 385 -12.46 -15.89 -3.12
C GLN A 385 -11.53 -14.85 -3.75
N LYS A 386 -11.33 -13.71 -3.07
CA LYS A 386 -10.38 -12.70 -3.51
C LYS A 386 -8.93 -13.22 -3.46
N ALA A 387 -8.53 -13.87 -2.37
CA ALA A 387 -7.19 -14.44 -2.23
C ALA A 387 -6.93 -15.55 -3.26
N ARG A 388 -7.92 -16.40 -3.52
CA ARG A 388 -7.84 -17.42 -4.58
C ARG A 388 -7.59 -16.82 -5.96
N ARG A 389 -8.35 -15.79 -6.36
CA ARG A 389 -8.13 -15.10 -7.65
C ARG A 389 -6.75 -14.44 -7.74
N GLN A 390 -6.26 -13.93 -6.61
CA GLN A 390 -4.93 -13.33 -6.53
C GLN A 390 -3.83 -14.39 -6.76
N ARG A 391 -3.98 -15.59 -6.18
CA ARG A 391 -3.12 -16.75 -6.48
C ARG A 391 -3.18 -17.11 -7.98
N GLU A 392 -4.39 -17.27 -8.53
CA GLU A 392 -4.57 -17.61 -9.95
C GLU A 392 -3.92 -16.58 -10.88
N THR A 393 -4.03 -15.29 -10.54
CA THR A 393 -3.37 -14.20 -11.29
C THR A 393 -1.84 -14.31 -11.21
N ALA A 394 -1.28 -14.62 -10.04
CA ALA A 394 0.16 -14.80 -9.87
C ALA A 394 0.67 -16.03 -10.64
N GLU A 395 -0.09 -17.12 -10.68
CA GLU A 395 0.25 -18.33 -11.44
C GLU A 395 0.24 -18.05 -12.95
N ILE A 396 -0.74 -17.28 -13.44
CA ILE A 396 -0.79 -16.82 -14.84
C ILE A 396 0.44 -15.96 -15.17
N ALA A 397 0.87 -15.07 -14.27
CA ALA A 397 2.05 -14.23 -14.51
C ALA A 397 3.34 -15.04 -14.71
N VAL A 398 3.52 -16.14 -13.98
CA VAL A 398 4.64 -17.08 -14.20
C VAL A 398 4.57 -17.71 -15.59
N ALA A 399 3.39 -18.18 -15.98
CA ALA A 399 3.17 -18.79 -17.30
C ALA A 399 3.36 -17.78 -18.43
N GLU A 400 2.82 -16.57 -18.31
CA GLU A 400 2.95 -15.47 -19.28
C GLU A 400 4.42 -15.12 -19.53
N TYR A 401 5.23 -15.02 -18.47
CA TYR A 401 6.65 -14.75 -18.63
C TYR A 401 7.36 -15.91 -19.33
N LYS A 402 7.15 -17.15 -18.87
CA LYS A 402 7.85 -18.33 -19.37
C LYS A 402 7.47 -18.66 -20.82
N ASP A 403 6.19 -18.59 -21.14
CA ASP A 403 5.66 -19.04 -22.43
C ASP A 403 5.51 -17.92 -23.46
N GLY A 404 5.39 -16.66 -23.03
CA GLY A 404 5.27 -15.51 -23.90
C GLY A 404 6.55 -14.67 -23.93
N ILE A 405 6.76 -13.89 -22.86
CA ILE A 405 7.75 -12.81 -22.84
C ILE A 405 9.17 -13.34 -23.07
N TYR A 406 9.58 -14.37 -22.33
CA TYR A 406 10.91 -14.94 -22.43
C TYR A 406 11.20 -15.50 -23.83
N LYS A 407 10.23 -16.20 -24.44
CA LYS A 407 10.40 -16.75 -25.80
C LYS A 407 10.54 -15.63 -26.84
N GLN A 408 9.76 -14.57 -26.70
CA GLN A 408 9.84 -13.41 -27.61
C GLN A 408 11.18 -12.66 -27.46
N GLU A 409 11.66 -12.46 -26.23
CA GLU A 409 12.97 -11.86 -25.96
C GLU A 409 14.11 -12.72 -26.52
N LEU A 410 14.02 -14.03 -26.34
CA LEU A 410 15.00 -14.98 -26.88
C LEU A 410 15.03 -14.94 -28.42
N GLN A 411 13.88 -15.01 -29.08
CA GLN A 411 13.79 -14.91 -30.54
C GLN A 411 14.35 -13.58 -31.07
N THR A 412 14.09 -12.48 -30.37
CA THR A 412 14.61 -11.16 -30.75
C THR A 412 16.13 -11.14 -30.67
N LEU A 413 16.70 -11.66 -29.58
CA LEU A 413 18.16 -11.75 -29.42
C LEU A 413 18.80 -12.71 -30.42
N GLU A 414 18.15 -13.83 -30.73
CA GLU A 414 18.61 -14.76 -31.76
C GLU A 414 18.62 -14.10 -33.15
N GLY A 415 17.61 -13.30 -33.47
CA GLY A 415 17.59 -12.46 -34.66
C GLY A 415 18.73 -11.45 -34.69
N GLU A 416 19.00 -10.75 -33.58
CA GLU A 416 20.14 -9.83 -33.46
C GLU A 416 21.48 -10.54 -33.66
N ILE A 417 21.65 -11.72 -33.06
CA ILE A 417 22.87 -12.54 -33.19
C ILE A 417 23.06 -12.98 -34.63
N SER A 418 22.02 -13.51 -35.28
CA SER A 418 22.08 -13.95 -36.67
C SER A 418 22.45 -12.81 -37.61
N LEU A 419 21.86 -11.62 -37.41
CA LEU A 419 22.22 -10.43 -38.19
C LEU A 419 23.68 -10.01 -37.97
N ALA A 420 24.12 -9.98 -36.71
CA ALA A 420 25.48 -9.60 -36.35
C ALA A 420 26.52 -10.59 -36.88
N GLU A 421 26.19 -11.89 -36.88
CA GLU A 421 27.03 -12.95 -37.44
C GLU A 421 27.21 -12.78 -38.95
N ALA A 422 26.12 -12.56 -39.69
CA ALA A 422 26.18 -12.31 -41.13
C ALA A 422 26.96 -11.03 -41.47
N GLU A 423 26.92 -10.00 -40.63
CA GLU A 423 27.74 -8.80 -40.80
C GLU A 423 29.22 -9.03 -40.50
N ARG A 424 29.53 -9.83 -39.47
CA ARG A 424 30.89 -10.26 -39.14
C ARG A 424 31.51 -11.01 -40.31
N GLU A 425 30.81 -12.01 -40.84
CA GLU A 425 31.27 -12.83 -41.96
C GLU A 425 31.52 -11.98 -43.21
N ARG A 426 30.60 -11.07 -43.56
CA ARG A 426 30.78 -10.12 -44.67
C ARG A 426 32.00 -9.21 -44.49
N ALA A 427 32.29 -8.78 -43.27
CA ALA A 427 33.48 -7.96 -42.98
C ALA A 427 34.76 -8.79 -43.06
N GLU A 428 34.71 -10.06 -42.69
CA GLU A 428 35.82 -11.01 -42.73
C GLU A 428 36.22 -11.31 -44.19
N ASP A 429 35.25 -11.62 -45.04
CA ASP A 429 35.46 -11.81 -46.47
C ASP A 429 36.08 -10.58 -47.13
N ARG A 430 35.60 -9.38 -46.75
CA ARG A 430 36.14 -8.11 -47.25
C ARG A 430 37.60 -7.92 -46.84
N LEU A 431 37.93 -8.18 -45.57
CA LEU A 431 39.31 -8.12 -45.11
C LEU A 431 40.19 -9.13 -45.85
N GLY A 432 39.71 -10.37 -46.04
CA GLY A 432 40.40 -11.40 -46.80
C GLY A 432 40.67 -10.98 -48.25
N TRP A 433 39.69 -10.36 -48.92
CA TRP A 433 39.88 -9.78 -50.24
C TRP A 433 40.92 -8.66 -50.24
N SER A 434 40.83 -7.71 -49.31
CA SER A 434 41.77 -6.59 -49.18
C SER A 434 43.20 -7.04 -48.89
N GLN A 435 43.38 -8.13 -48.12
CA GLN A 435 44.68 -8.76 -47.90
C GLN A 435 45.26 -9.37 -49.19
N ARG A 436 44.45 -10.12 -49.96
CA ARG A 436 44.89 -10.69 -51.25
C ARG A 436 45.26 -9.61 -52.27
N MET A 437 44.46 -8.55 -52.38
CA MET A 437 44.73 -7.45 -53.33
C MET A 437 45.96 -6.64 -52.93
N ARG A 438 46.19 -6.47 -51.63
CA ARG A 438 47.42 -5.85 -51.11
C ARG A 438 48.65 -6.70 -51.42
N ALA A 439 48.59 -8.02 -51.25
CA ALA A 439 49.70 -8.92 -51.59
C ALA A 439 50.12 -8.82 -53.07
N LYS A 440 49.17 -8.48 -53.95
CA LYS A 440 49.40 -8.22 -55.37
C LYS A 440 49.81 -6.77 -55.70
N GLY A 441 49.91 -5.89 -54.70
CA GLY A 441 50.33 -4.49 -54.86
C GLY A 441 49.23 -3.49 -55.22
N TYR A 442 47.96 -3.92 -55.32
CA TYR A 442 46.85 -3.05 -55.77
C TYR A 442 46.21 -2.20 -54.66
N LEU A 443 46.52 -2.45 -53.38
CA LEU A 443 45.90 -1.75 -52.24
C LEU A 443 46.95 -1.22 -51.25
N SER A 444 46.70 -0.02 -50.71
CA SER A 444 47.52 0.58 -49.64
C SER A 444 47.38 -0.16 -48.30
N LYS A 445 48.44 -0.09 -47.48
CA LYS A 445 48.46 -0.61 -46.10
C LYS A 445 47.35 0.00 -45.25
N ASP A 446 47.08 1.29 -45.38
CA ASP A 446 46.09 2.00 -44.55
C ASP A 446 44.68 1.48 -44.80
N ARG A 447 44.36 1.15 -46.07
CA ARG A 447 43.06 0.61 -46.43
C ARG A 447 42.81 -0.76 -45.81
N ASN A 448 43.82 -1.61 -45.78
CA ASN A 448 43.75 -2.92 -45.13
C ASN A 448 43.58 -2.80 -43.60
N VAL A 449 44.27 -1.85 -42.97
CA VAL A 449 44.09 -1.55 -41.53
C VAL A 449 42.67 -1.07 -41.25
N ALA A 450 42.09 -0.22 -42.11
CA ALA A 450 40.71 0.23 -41.97
C ALA A 450 39.70 -0.93 -42.06
N ASP A 451 39.86 -1.85 -43.02
CA ASP A 451 39.00 -3.03 -43.15
C ASP A 451 39.15 -3.98 -41.94
N LYS A 452 40.37 -4.08 -41.36
CA LYS A 452 40.60 -4.86 -40.14
C LYS A 452 39.85 -4.26 -38.95
N ILE A 453 39.96 -2.94 -38.74
CA ILE A 453 39.23 -2.24 -37.68
C ILE A 453 37.71 -2.41 -37.87
N ALA A 454 37.23 -2.38 -39.11
CA ALA A 454 35.82 -2.62 -39.40
C ALA A 454 35.39 -4.06 -39.03
N LEU A 455 36.22 -5.07 -39.29
CA LEU A 455 35.96 -6.45 -38.84
C LEU A 455 35.95 -6.53 -37.31
N ASP A 456 36.95 -5.97 -36.63
CA ASP A 456 37.05 -5.99 -35.16
C ASP A 456 35.79 -5.34 -34.51
N GLN A 457 35.28 -4.26 -35.10
CA GLN A 457 34.01 -3.64 -34.67
C GLN A 457 32.80 -4.58 -34.83
N LYS A 458 32.74 -5.38 -35.91
CA LYS A 458 31.66 -6.35 -36.13
C LYS A 458 31.77 -7.56 -35.22
N ILE A 459 32.98 -8.05 -34.97
CA ILE A 459 33.23 -9.12 -33.98
C ILE A 459 32.72 -8.68 -32.60
N PHE A 460 33.11 -7.49 -32.15
CA PHE A 460 32.65 -6.97 -30.85
C PHE A 460 31.13 -6.83 -30.76
N ALA A 461 30.47 -6.40 -31.85
CA ALA A 461 29.00 -6.31 -31.89
C ALA A 461 28.34 -7.70 -31.79
N TYR A 462 28.89 -8.72 -32.46
CA TYR A 462 28.43 -10.10 -32.35
C TYR A 462 28.62 -10.67 -30.94
N GLU A 463 29.80 -10.48 -30.34
CA GLU A 463 30.08 -10.89 -28.96
C GLU A 463 29.14 -10.20 -27.95
N GLN A 464 28.84 -8.92 -28.16
CA GLN A 464 27.88 -8.20 -27.33
C GLN A 464 26.47 -8.80 -27.43
N ALA A 465 26.01 -9.15 -28.63
CA ALA A 465 24.70 -9.78 -28.83
C ALA A 465 24.63 -11.15 -28.16
N MET A 466 25.68 -11.97 -28.31
CA MET A 466 25.83 -13.26 -27.62
C MET A 466 25.84 -13.10 -26.09
N GLY A 467 26.56 -12.11 -25.58
CA GLY A 467 26.62 -11.80 -24.15
C GLY A 467 25.26 -11.44 -23.57
N LYS A 468 24.43 -10.69 -24.31
CA LYS A 468 23.05 -10.38 -23.90
C LYS A 468 22.19 -11.65 -23.79
N LYS A 469 22.27 -12.55 -24.77
CA LYS A 469 21.54 -13.84 -24.73
C LYS A 469 21.97 -14.68 -23.53
N ASN A 470 23.28 -14.82 -23.30
CA ASN A 470 23.78 -15.60 -22.17
C ASN A 470 23.36 -15.02 -20.80
N LEU A 471 23.39 -13.69 -20.66
CA LEU A 471 22.90 -13.03 -19.44
C LEU A 471 21.40 -13.27 -19.21
N LEU A 472 20.60 -13.31 -20.29
CA LEU A 472 19.18 -13.60 -20.22
C LEU A 472 18.93 -15.05 -19.77
N GLU A 473 19.60 -16.01 -20.39
CA GLU A 473 19.45 -17.45 -20.10
C GLU A 473 19.97 -17.81 -18.71
N THR A 474 21.16 -17.34 -18.34
CA THR A 474 21.84 -17.81 -17.12
C THR A 474 21.39 -17.08 -15.86
N TYR A 475 20.99 -15.81 -15.96
CA TYR A 475 20.70 -15.00 -14.78
C TYR A 475 19.31 -14.40 -14.79
N THR A 476 18.97 -13.65 -15.84
CA THR A 476 17.78 -12.79 -15.84
C THR A 476 16.51 -13.64 -15.79
N SER A 477 16.40 -14.68 -16.62
CA SER A 477 15.24 -15.56 -16.66
C SER A 477 15.04 -16.33 -15.36
N ILE A 478 16.12 -16.93 -14.82
CA ILE A 478 16.08 -17.70 -13.58
C ILE A 478 15.70 -16.82 -12.40
N MET A 479 16.27 -15.62 -12.30
CA MET A 479 15.94 -14.66 -11.25
C MET A 479 14.46 -14.24 -11.32
N THR A 480 13.98 -13.85 -12.50
CA THR A 480 12.59 -13.42 -12.68
C THR A 480 11.59 -14.56 -12.43
N ILE A 481 11.89 -15.77 -12.88
CA ILE A 481 11.04 -16.94 -12.59
C ILE A 481 10.99 -17.21 -11.08
N LYS A 482 12.14 -17.16 -10.38
CA LYS A 482 12.17 -17.35 -8.93
C LYS A 482 11.39 -16.26 -8.17
N GLU A 483 11.50 -15.01 -8.61
CA GLU A 483 10.74 -13.90 -8.03
C GLU A 483 9.23 -14.12 -8.18
N LEU A 484 8.75 -14.42 -9.40
CA LEU A 484 7.33 -14.68 -9.66
C LEU A 484 6.82 -15.94 -8.94
N GLN A 485 7.64 -17.00 -8.84
CA GLN A 485 7.32 -18.18 -8.06
C GLN A 485 7.21 -17.87 -6.56
N SER A 486 8.07 -16.98 -6.04
CA SER A 486 7.97 -16.53 -4.65
C SER A 486 6.65 -15.80 -4.40
N GLU A 487 6.19 -14.97 -5.35
CA GLU A 487 4.90 -14.29 -5.27
C GLU A 487 3.72 -15.30 -5.30
N VAL A 488 3.81 -16.36 -6.12
CA VAL A 488 2.82 -17.45 -6.14
C VAL A 488 2.75 -18.15 -4.79
N GLU A 489 3.89 -18.48 -4.18
CA GLU A 489 3.92 -19.15 -2.87
C GLU A 489 3.36 -18.26 -1.75
N GLN A 490 3.63 -16.95 -1.79
CA GLN A 490 3.01 -15.99 -0.88
C GLN A 490 1.49 -15.95 -1.05
N ALA A 491 1.00 -15.90 -2.29
CA ALA A 491 -0.43 -15.90 -2.57
C ALA A 491 -1.11 -17.22 -2.16
N ARG A 492 -0.45 -18.38 -2.33
CA ARG A 492 -0.91 -19.68 -1.85
C ARG A 492 -0.97 -19.76 -0.32
N ALA A 493 -0.01 -19.16 0.37
CA ALA A 493 -0.05 -19.07 1.83
C ALA A 493 -1.22 -18.20 2.31
N GLU A 494 -1.44 -17.05 1.68
CA GLU A 494 -2.55 -16.17 2.02
C GLU A 494 -3.92 -16.82 1.75
N GLU A 495 -4.09 -17.50 0.61
CA GLU A 495 -5.32 -18.26 0.32
C GLU A 495 -5.63 -19.28 1.42
N ARG A 496 -4.64 -20.07 1.83
CA ARG A 496 -4.79 -21.07 2.90
C ARG A 496 -5.22 -20.45 4.22
N ILE A 497 -4.63 -19.31 4.59
CA ILE A 497 -5.02 -18.58 5.81
C ILE A 497 -6.50 -18.16 5.71
N ARG A 498 -6.91 -17.56 4.59
CA ARG A 498 -8.29 -17.12 4.39
C ARG A 498 -9.29 -18.27 4.34
N GLU A 499 -8.89 -19.41 3.80
CA GLU A 499 -9.72 -20.62 3.79
C GLU A 499 -10.01 -21.10 5.21
N LEU A 500 -8.97 -21.17 6.06
CA LEU A 500 -9.13 -21.57 7.46
C LEU A 500 -9.99 -20.57 8.25
N ASP A 501 -9.82 -19.27 8.02
CA ASP A 501 -10.67 -18.24 8.61
C ASP A 501 -12.13 -18.43 8.20
N TRP A 502 -12.40 -18.65 6.91
CA TRP A 502 -13.74 -18.89 6.40
C TRP A 502 -14.37 -20.15 6.99
N ARG A 503 -13.61 -21.26 7.08
CA ARG A 503 -14.05 -22.50 7.74
C ARG A 503 -14.42 -22.25 9.20
N ARG A 504 -13.57 -21.55 9.96
CA ARG A 504 -13.84 -21.21 11.36
C ARG A 504 -15.12 -20.38 11.52
N GLU A 505 -15.34 -19.40 10.65
CA GLU A 505 -16.58 -18.58 10.69
C GLU A 505 -17.82 -19.37 10.29
N LYS A 506 -17.68 -20.36 9.39
CA LYS A 506 -18.74 -21.30 9.03
C LYS A 506 -19.11 -22.22 10.20
N ASP A 507 -18.12 -22.73 10.92
CA ASP A 507 -18.35 -23.60 12.09
C ASP A 507 -19.07 -22.83 13.22
N LYS A 508 -18.67 -21.58 13.48
CA LYS A 508 -19.39 -20.70 14.43
C LYS A 508 -20.84 -20.50 14.03
N ARG A 509 -21.10 -20.26 12.74
CA ARG A 509 -22.46 -20.12 12.21
C ARG A 509 -23.27 -21.40 12.45
N ALA A 510 -22.71 -22.56 12.12
CA ALA A 510 -23.37 -23.84 12.32
C ALA A 510 -23.70 -24.11 13.81
N LYS A 511 -22.83 -23.71 14.74
CA LYS A 511 -23.11 -23.78 16.19
C LYS A 511 -24.33 -22.95 16.58
N ILE A 512 -24.44 -21.71 16.10
CA ILE A 512 -25.59 -20.84 16.39
C ILE A 512 -26.88 -21.39 15.76
N GLU A 513 -26.81 -21.88 14.51
CA GLU A 513 -27.95 -22.53 13.84
C GLU A 513 -28.43 -23.76 14.63
N ASN A 514 -27.51 -24.58 15.12
CA ASN A 514 -27.84 -25.70 16.00
C ASN A 514 -28.48 -25.22 17.31
N GLN A 515 -27.96 -24.21 17.99
CA GLN A 515 -28.56 -23.70 19.23
C GLN A 515 -29.99 -23.19 19.00
N ILE A 516 -30.27 -22.52 17.88
CA ILE A 516 -31.63 -22.07 17.51
C ILE A 516 -32.56 -23.28 17.32
N ALA A 517 -32.08 -24.38 16.73
CA ALA A 517 -32.85 -25.61 16.62
C ALA A 517 -33.19 -26.20 18.00
N HIS A 518 -32.24 -26.17 18.95
CA HIS A 518 -32.41 -26.65 20.32
C HIS A 518 -33.31 -25.75 21.20
N CYS A 519 -33.61 -24.50 20.78
CA CYS A 519 -34.63 -23.68 21.44
C CYS A 519 -36.06 -24.25 21.34
N ARG A 520 -36.28 -25.21 20.42
CA ARG A 520 -37.54 -25.97 20.30
C ARG A 520 -37.36 -27.32 20.98
N ILE A 521 -37.79 -27.41 22.24
CA ILE A 521 -37.67 -28.63 23.04
C ILE A 521 -38.87 -29.54 22.73
N VAL A 522 -38.58 -30.72 22.20
CA VAL A 522 -39.57 -31.75 21.85
C VAL A 522 -39.46 -32.94 22.80
N THR A 523 -40.58 -33.62 23.05
CA THR A 523 -40.56 -34.85 23.87
C THR A 523 -40.07 -36.05 23.05
N PRO A 524 -39.11 -36.86 23.57
CA PRO A 524 -38.61 -38.06 22.88
C PRO A 524 -39.58 -39.25 22.99
N VAL A 525 -40.50 -39.23 23.97
CA VAL A 525 -41.44 -40.32 24.27
C VAL A 525 -42.88 -39.82 24.42
N THR A 526 -43.85 -40.72 24.22
CA THR A 526 -45.26 -40.44 24.47
C THR A 526 -45.59 -40.72 25.94
N GLY A 527 -46.23 -39.78 26.64
CA GLY A 527 -46.46 -39.92 28.06
C GLY A 527 -47.09 -38.69 28.71
N ARG A 528 -47.12 -38.67 30.05
CA ARG A 528 -47.59 -37.52 30.83
C ARG A 528 -46.43 -36.61 31.18
N LEU A 529 -46.57 -35.32 30.87
CA LEU A 529 -45.60 -34.29 31.22
C LEU A 529 -45.72 -33.91 32.70
N ASP A 530 -44.58 -33.83 33.39
CA ASP A 530 -44.49 -33.35 34.77
C ASP A 530 -43.33 -32.36 34.90
N TYR A 531 -43.53 -31.26 35.62
CA TYR A 531 -42.51 -30.22 35.76
C TYR A 531 -41.46 -30.63 36.79
N ALA A 532 -40.19 -30.39 36.46
CA ALA A 532 -39.09 -30.54 37.40
C ALA A 532 -39.21 -29.50 38.52
N ARG A 533 -38.79 -29.89 39.73
CA ARG A 533 -38.77 -29.05 40.93
C ARG A 533 -37.35 -29.03 41.45
N TRP A 534 -36.83 -27.86 41.80
CA TRP A 534 -35.52 -27.73 42.42
C TRP A 534 -35.60 -26.87 43.69
N PRO A 535 -34.82 -27.18 44.73
CA PRO A 535 -34.81 -26.40 45.96
C PRO A 535 -34.29 -24.98 45.70
N ILE A 536 -34.92 -23.98 46.33
CA ILE A 536 -34.48 -22.58 46.26
C ILE A 536 -33.33 -22.38 47.27
N PRO A 537 -32.14 -21.91 46.84
CA PRO A 537 -31.02 -21.70 47.76
C PRO A 537 -31.39 -20.69 48.88
N GLY A 538 -31.28 -21.10 50.14
CA GLY A 538 -31.52 -20.24 51.30
C GLY A 538 -32.96 -20.16 51.81
N VAL A 539 -33.88 -20.97 51.26
CA VAL A 539 -35.27 -21.05 51.73
C VAL A 539 -35.68 -22.51 51.93
N ASP A 540 -35.75 -22.96 53.19
CA ASP A 540 -36.14 -24.34 53.52
C ASP A 540 -37.60 -24.62 53.12
N GLY A 541 -37.81 -25.75 52.46
CA GLY A 541 -39.14 -26.25 52.09
C GLY A 541 -39.78 -25.61 50.84
N GLN A 542 -39.13 -24.66 50.17
CA GLN A 542 -39.62 -24.10 48.91
C GLN A 542 -38.87 -24.66 47.70
N PHE A 543 -39.65 -25.16 46.74
CA PHE A 543 -39.14 -25.65 45.46
C PHE A 543 -39.59 -24.71 44.34
N ALA A 544 -38.64 -24.23 43.55
CA ALA A 544 -38.95 -23.54 42.32
C ALA A 544 -39.36 -24.56 41.25
N THR A 545 -40.39 -24.21 40.50
CA THR A 545 -40.95 -25.00 39.41
C THR A 545 -40.76 -24.23 38.10
N VAL A 546 -40.74 -24.93 36.97
CA VAL A 546 -40.67 -24.29 35.64
C VAL A 546 -41.89 -23.40 35.40
N GLU A 547 -41.63 -22.12 35.17
CA GLU A 547 -42.65 -21.12 34.86
C GLU A 547 -42.36 -20.38 33.55
N LYS A 548 -43.42 -19.87 32.92
CA LYS A 548 -43.28 -19.03 31.74
C LYS A 548 -42.57 -17.73 32.11
N GLY A 549 -41.58 -17.33 31.31
CA GLY A 549 -40.73 -16.15 31.56
C GLY A 549 -39.48 -16.43 32.39
N MET A 550 -39.33 -17.62 32.97
CA MET A 550 -38.11 -18.05 33.66
C MET A 550 -36.94 -18.17 32.69
N THR A 551 -35.75 -17.77 33.14
CA THR A 551 -34.48 -17.99 32.42
C THR A 551 -33.94 -19.39 32.71
N VAL A 552 -33.64 -20.14 31.65
CA VAL A 552 -33.12 -21.50 31.70
C VAL A 552 -31.63 -21.49 31.35
N ARG A 553 -30.85 -22.28 32.10
CA ARG A 553 -29.40 -22.47 31.89
C ARG A 553 -29.10 -23.75 31.12
N TRP A 554 -27.87 -23.86 30.63
CA TRP A 554 -27.36 -25.08 30.01
C TRP A 554 -27.42 -26.28 30.98
N ALA A 555 -27.78 -27.45 30.45
CA ALA A 555 -27.95 -28.72 31.16
C ALA A 555 -28.96 -28.67 32.33
N GLN A 556 -29.79 -27.63 32.42
CA GLN A 556 -30.82 -27.54 33.44
C GLN A 556 -31.99 -28.48 33.13
N LEU A 557 -32.38 -29.28 34.11
CA LEU A 557 -33.54 -30.16 34.04
C LEU A 557 -34.85 -29.34 34.06
N LEU A 558 -35.71 -29.58 33.07
CA LEU A 558 -36.97 -28.85 32.92
C LEU A 558 -38.19 -29.74 33.14
N PHE A 559 -38.21 -30.92 32.53
CA PHE A 559 -39.38 -31.79 32.55
C PHE A 559 -39.02 -33.24 32.79
N TRP A 560 -39.96 -33.94 33.41
CA TRP A 560 -40.04 -35.38 33.43
C TRP A 560 -41.19 -35.81 32.52
N VAL A 561 -40.96 -36.80 31.66
CA VAL A 561 -42.04 -37.45 30.91
C VAL A 561 -42.21 -38.85 31.44
N LEU A 562 -43.39 -39.11 31.99
CA LEU A 562 -43.82 -40.41 32.50
C LEU A 562 -44.40 -41.20 31.32
N PRO A 563 -43.71 -42.25 30.82
CA PRO A 563 -44.26 -43.06 29.73
C PRO A 563 -45.60 -43.64 30.16
N SER A 564 -46.62 -43.51 29.32
CA SER A 564 -47.89 -44.18 29.57
C SER A 564 -47.71 -45.66 29.26
N ASP A 565 -47.65 -46.52 30.27
CA ASP A 565 -47.65 -47.98 30.09
C ASP A 565 -49.00 -48.42 29.50
N ARG A 566 -49.06 -48.48 28.17
CA ARG A 566 -50.02 -49.30 27.42
C ARG A 566 -49.37 -49.86 26.15
N GLY A 567 -49.10 -51.18 26.20
CA GLY A 567 -48.84 -52.09 25.07
C GLY A 567 -47.36 -52.20 24.72
N THR A 568 -46.62 -53.23 25.13
CA THR A 568 -46.69 -54.58 24.52
C THR A 568 -47.34 -54.55 23.13
N ASP A 569 -46.49 -54.43 22.12
CA ASP A 569 -46.79 -54.87 20.78
C ASP A 569 -47.08 -56.38 20.81
N ARG A 570 -48.37 -56.71 20.90
CA ARG A 570 -48.93 -58.02 20.56
C ARG A 570 -49.90 -57.83 19.40
N SER A 571 -49.38 -57.61 18.20
CA SER A 571 -49.97 -58.16 16.97
C SER A 571 -49.03 -58.00 15.78
N ARG A 572 -48.52 -59.16 15.33
CA ARG A 572 -48.00 -59.54 13.99
C ARG A 572 -47.77 -58.47 12.94
#